data_AF-A0A0Q8F7Q1-F1
#
_entry.id   AF-A0A0Q8F7Q1-F1
#
_cell.length_a   1.000
_cell.length_b   1.000
_cell.length_c   1.000
_cell.angle_alpha   90.00
_cell.angle_beta   90.00
_cell.angle_gamma   90.00
#
_symmetry.space_group_name_H-M   'P 1'
#
loop_
_entity.id
_entity.type
_entity.pdbx_description
1 polymer ?
#
loop_
_entity_poly.entity_id
_entity_poly.type
_entity_poly.pdbx_seq_one_letter_code
_entity_poly.pdbx_strand_id
1 'polypeptide(L)'
;MPCPPDPFAHAWQDDAMPCAVIDIRSELRFWAETYARQPFHRSGTPFRHYVPTLKFAYDTYLLSRRRSLQELLPTLPSRYEAAALNGVRLDWPVASKVIARVWERLNAPLEDDPPLFAPTVMDERVLLERAMQHR
;
A
#
# COMPACT_ATOMS: atom_id res chain seq x y z
N MET A 1 13.30 41.54 14.03
CA MET A 1 13.77 40.44 13.16
C MET A 1 12.61 39.48 12.96
N PRO A 2 11.93 39.48 11.80
CA PRO A 2 10.95 38.43 11.50
C PRO A 2 11.70 37.12 11.20
N CYS A 3 11.21 36.00 11.77
CA CYS A 3 11.76 34.66 11.50
C CYS A 3 11.73 34.36 9.99
N PRO A 4 12.76 33.67 9.45
CA PRO A 4 12.70 33.23 8.06
C PRO A 4 11.50 32.29 7.87
N PRO A 5 10.77 32.40 6.76
CA PRO A 5 9.69 31.47 6.45
C PRO A 5 10.28 30.06 6.37
N ASP A 6 9.65 29.12 7.08
CA ASP A 6 10.09 27.74 7.11
C ASP A 6 10.05 27.18 5.67
N PRO A 7 11.18 26.71 5.10
CA PRO A 7 11.24 26.26 3.71
C PRO A 7 10.36 25.03 3.46
N PHE A 8 9.90 24.35 4.52
CA PHE A 8 8.99 23.22 4.44
C PHE A 8 7.52 23.60 4.61
N ALA A 9 7.18 24.85 4.96
CA ALA A 9 5.79 25.28 5.15
C ALA A 9 4.93 25.10 3.88
N HIS A 10 5.54 25.21 2.70
CA HIS A 10 4.87 25.04 1.41
C HIS A 10 4.76 23.58 0.97
N ALA A 11 5.56 22.67 1.54
CA ALA A 11 5.53 21.25 1.17
C ALA A 11 4.27 20.54 1.69
N TRP A 12 3.62 21.09 2.71
CA TRP A 12 2.36 20.58 3.27
C TRP A 12 1.12 21.21 2.63
N GLN A 13 1.28 22.23 1.78
CA GLN A 13 0.18 22.96 1.13
C GLN A 13 -0.23 22.39 -0.23
N ASP A 14 0.41 21.32 -0.69
CA ASP A 14 -0.02 20.60 -1.89
C ASP A 14 -1.22 19.70 -1.55
N ASP A 15 -2.39 20.32 -1.44
CA ASP A 15 -3.72 19.68 -1.31
C ASP A 15 -4.04 18.74 -2.50
N ALA A 16 -3.25 18.83 -3.58
CA ALA A 16 -3.42 18.10 -4.82
C ALA A 16 -2.65 16.76 -4.89
N MET A 17 -1.77 16.44 -3.94
CA MET A 17 -1.13 15.13 -3.90
C MET A 17 -1.96 14.17 -3.04
N PRO A 18 -2.66 13.18 -3.63
CA PRO A 18 -3.38 12.19 -2.84
C PRO A 18 -2.40 11.49 -1.90
N CYS A 19 -2.60 11.71 -0.61
CA CYS A 19 -1.87 11.01 0.43
C CYS A 19 -2.38 9.57 0.50
N ALA A 20 -1.75 8.67 -0.28
CA ALA A 20 -2.00 7.24 -0.15
C ALA A 20 -1.51 6.74 1.23
N VAL A 21 -2.44 6.54 2.14
CA VAL A 21 -2.18 5.91 3.44
C VAL A 21 -2.43 4.42 3.28
N ILE A 22 -1.47 3.60 3.71
CA ILE A 22 -1.60 2.14 3.72
C ILE A 22 -1.81 1.71 5.17
N ASP A 23 -2.92 1.00 5.45
CA ASP A 23 -3.13 0.38 6.76
C ASP A 23 -2.20 -0.83 6.91
N ILE A 24 -1.02 -0.57 7.47
CA ILE A 24 0.02 -1.59 7.64
C ILE A 24 -0.44 -2.76 8.52
N ARG A 25 -1.40 -2.55 9.43
CA ARG A 25 -1.89 -3.62 10.32
C ARG A 25 -2.74 -4.62 9.55
N SER A 26 -3.63 -4.13 8.70
CA SER A 26 -4.50 -4.93 7.83
C SER A 26 -3.68 -5.67 6.79
N GLU A 27 -2.69 -5.00 6.19
CA GLU A 27 -1.79 -5.65 5.25
C GLU A 27 -0.93 -6.72 5.91
N LEU A 28 -0.38 -6.47 7.10
CA LEU A 28 0.37 -7.51 7.83
C LEU A 28 -0.52 -8.70 8.22
N ARG A 29 -1.80 -8.49 8.52
CA ARG A 29 -2.76 -9.59 8.76
C ARG A 29 -2.97 -10.41 7.50
N PHE A 30 -3.25 -9.76 6.37
CA PHE A 30 -3.38 -10.42 5.07
C PHE A 30 -2.13 -11.26 4.74
N TRP A 31 -0.94 -10.68 4.93
CA TRP A 31 0.29 -11.43 4.71
C TRP A 31 0.48 -12.57 5.70
N ALA A 32 0.10 -12.42 6.97
CA ALA A 32 0.16 -13.51 7.94
C ALA A 32 -0.73 -14.71 7.56
N GLU A 33 -1.85 -14.46 6.89
CA GLU A 33 -2.76 -15.50 6.42
C GLU A 33 -2.30 -16.13 5.10
N THR A 34 -1.64 -15.34 4.26
CA THR A 34 -1.34 -15.75 2.87
C THR A 34 0.13 -16.14 2.65
N TYR A 35 1.08 -15.75 3.53
CA TYR A 35 2.53 -15.92 3.30
C TYR A 35 2.92 -17.38 3.06
N ALA A 36 2.26 -18.34 3.68
CA ALA A 36 2.54 -19.76 3.53
C ALA A 36 2.24 -20.28 2.10
N ARG A 37 1.36 -19.60 1.37
CA ARG A 37 0.97 -19.94 -0.02
C ARG A 37 1.82 -19.20 -1.06
N GLN A 38 2.73 -18.32 -0.62
CA GLN A 38 3.51 -17.50 -1.52
C GLN A 38 4.75 -18.23 -2.05
N PRO A 39 5.21 -17.93 -3.26
CA PRO A 39 6.38 -18.58 -3.87
C PRO A 39 7.71 -18.24 -3.19
N PHE A 40 7.73 -17.24 -2.31
CA PHE A 40 8.89 -16.86 -1.49
C PHE A 40 8.88 -17.51 -0.09
N HIS A 41 7.86 -18.32 0.22
CA HIS A 41 7.78 -19.01 1.49
C HIS A 41 8.92 -20.02 1.63
N ARG A 42 9.61 -20.00 2.76
CA ARG A 42 10.59 -21.02 3.14
C ARG A 42 10.08 -21.78 4.36
N SER A 43 9.99 -23.10 4.23
CA SER A 43 9.67 -24.01 5.33
C SER A 43 10.60 -23.74 6.52
N GLY A 44 10.04 -23.47 7.69
CA GLY A 44 10.80 -23.17 8.91
C GLY A 44 11.08 -21.70 9.20
N THR A 45 10.77 -20.77 8.28
CA THR A 45 10.89 -19.33 8.56
C THR A 45 9.55 -18.78 9.07
N PRO A 46 9.44 -18.30 10.33
CA PRO A 46 8.19 -17.79 10.85
C PRO A 46 7.92 -16.38 10.34
N PHE A 47 6.63 -16.03 10.21
CA PHE A 47 6.15 -14.77 9.63
C PHE A 47 6.83 -13.50 10.16
N ARG A 48 7.19 -13.48 11.45
CA ARG A 48 7.91 -12.37 12.10
C ARG A 48 9.21 -11.93 11.38
N HIS A 49 9.86 -12.83 10.64
CA HIS A 49 11.07 -12.53 9.85
C HIS A 49 10.77 -11.82 8.54
N TYR A 50 9.54 -11.93 8.04
CA TYR A 50 9.08 -11.26 6.82
C TYR A 50 8.57 -9.84 7.10
N VAL A 51 8.15 -9.56 8.34
CA VAL A 51 7.59 -8.25 8.74
C VAL A 51 8.54 -7.07 8.45
N PRO A 52 9.86 -7.13 8.74
CA PRO A 52 10.75 -6.00 8.44
C PRO A 52 10.85 -5.72 6.94
N THR A 53 10.96 -6.77 6.13
CA THR A 53 11.02 -6.66 4.66
C THR A 53 9.71 -6.14 4.08
N LEU A 54 8.57 -6.58 4.60
CA LEU A 54 7.25 -6.09 4.20
C LEU A 54 7.12 -4.59 4.49
N LYS A 55 7.43 -4.16 5.73
CA LYS A 55 7.41 -2.74 6.10
C LYS A 55 8.32 -1.91 5.21
N PHE A 56 9.55 -2.37 4.99
CA PHE A 56 10.49 -1.73 4.07
C PHE A 56 9.93 -1.60 2.64
N ALA A 57 9.23 -2.62 2.14
CA ALA A 57 8.59 -2.57 0.84
C ALA A 57 7.51 -1.47 0.80
N TYR A 58 6.64 -1.40 1.80
CA TYR A 58 5.61 -0.36 1.90
C TYR A 58 6.20 1.04 2.05
N ASP A 59 7.18 1.23 2.94
CA ASP A 59 7.90 2.51 3.08
C ASP A 59 8.51 2.93 1.74
N THR A 60 9.19 2.01 1.05
CA THR A 60 9.82 2.30 -0.25
C THR A 60 8.78 2.64 -1.31
N TYR A 61 7.62 1.97 -1.31
CA TYR A 61 6.52 2.24 -2.24
C TYR A 61 5.93 3.63 -2.00
N LEU A 62 5.67 3.98 -0.74
CA LEU A 62 5.15 5.29 -0.35
C LEU A 62 6.12 6.43 -0.69
N LEU A 63 7.41 6.23 -0.46
CA LEU A 63 8.47 7.18 -0.81
C LEU A 63 8.66 7.31 -2.34
N SER A 64 8.29 6.30 -3.10
CA SER A 64 8.53 6.22 -4.55
C SER A 64 7.25 6.27 -5.37
N ARG A 65 6.22 7.00 -4.89
CA ARG A 65 4.80 7.04 -5.35
C ARG A 65 4.51 7.25 -6.85
N ARG A 66 5.50 7.25 -7.73
CA ARG A 66 5.36 7.32 -9.21
C ARG A 66 6.40 6.49 -9.98
N ARG A 67 7.26 5.72 -9.30
CA ARG A 67 8.32 4.92 -9.94
C ARG A 67 7.94 3.45 -9.98
N SER A 68 8.23 2.83 -11.12
CA SER A 68 8.05 1.39 -11.27
C SER A 68 9.08 0.64 -10.42
N LEU A 69 8.75 -0.60 -10.04
CA LEU A 69 9.71 -1.46 -9.34
C LEU A 69 11.01 -1.62 -10.13
N GLN A 70 10.94 -1.71 -11.46
CA GLN A 70 12.11 -1.87 -12.32
C GLN A 70 13.09 -0.70 -12.22
N GLU A 71 12.61 0.52 -12.09
CA GLU A 71 13.47 1.69 -11.90
C GLU A 71 14.13 1.71 -10.52
N LEU A 72 13.50 1.09 -9.53
CA LEU A 72 14.01 1.04 -8.15
C LEU A 72 14.94 -0.16 -7.93
N LEU A 73 14.77 -1.26 -8.66
CA LEU A 73 15.57 -2.49 -8.55
C LEU A 73 17.09 -2.29 -8.45
N PRO A 74 17.75 -1.40 -9.20
CA PRO A 74 19.20 -1.21 -9.08
C PRO A 74 19.63 -0.52 -7.78
N THR A 75 18.75 0.29 -7.17
CA THR A 75 19.07 1.07 -5.94
C THR A 75 18.50 0.44 -4.66
N LEU A 76 17.49 -0.42 -4.82
CA LEU A 76 16.81 -1.15 -3.76
C LEU A 76 17.73 -2.04 -2.91
N PRO A 77 18.70 -2.81 -3.46
CA PRO A 77 19.59 -3.64 -2.64
C PRO A 77 20.38 -2.80 -1.65
N SER A 78 21.03 -1.73 -2.11
CA SER A 78 21.81 -0.82 -1.27
C SER A 78 20.95 -0.12 -0.22
N ARG A 79 19.70 0.23 -0.56
CA ARG A 79 18.75 0.78 0.42
C ARG A 79 18.30 -0.25 1.45
N TYR A 80 18.10 -1.49 1.03
CA TYR A 80 17.74 -2.60 1.92
C TYR A 80 18.90 -2.98 2.85
N GLU A 81 20.15 -2.81 2.40
CA GLU A 81 21.36 -2.93 3.23
C GLU A 81 21.46 -1.81 4.26
N ALA A 82 21.21 -0.57 3.84
CA ALA A 82 21.30 0.61 4.69
C ALA A 82 20.08 0.78 5.63
N ALA A 83 18.96 0.12 5.34
CA ALA A 83 17.77 0.21 6.17
C ALA A 83 18.06 -0.41 7.55
N ALA A 84 17.87 0.38 8.60
CA ALA A 84 17.93 -0.08 9.98
C ALA A 84 16.70 -0.95 10.29
N LEU A 85 16.68 -2.16 9.75
CA LEU A 85 15.65 -3.15 10.01
C LEU A 85 15.87 -3.69 11.42
N ASN A 86 15.02 -3.25 12.35
CA ASN A 86 14.96 -3.81 13.70
C ASN A 86 14.44 -5.26 13.63
N GLY A 87 15.33 -6.23 13.41
CA GLY A 87 14.98 -7.64 13.36
C GLY A 87 15.89 -8.48 12.47
N VAL A 88 15.51 -9.75 12.28
CA VAL A 88 16.21 -10.65 11.36
C VAL A 88 15.88 -10.25 9.92
N ARG A 89 16.92 -10.00 9.14
CA ARG A 89 16.83 -9.61 7.74
C ARG A 89 16.77 -10.85 6.85
N LEU A 90 15.87 -10.84 5.86
CA LEU A 90 15.86 -11.86 4.82
C LEU A 90 16.98 -11.61 3.81
N ASP A 91 17.56 -12.69 3.28
CA ASP A 91 18.47 -12.64 2.13
C ASP A 91 17.89 -11.82 0.98
N TRP A 92 18.73 -11.02 0.33
CA TRP A 92 18.32 -10.21 -0.84
C TRP A 92 17.49 -10.97 -1.90
N PRO A 93 17.85 -12.18 -2.36
CA PRO A 93 17.04 -12.93 -3.33
C PRO A 93 15.65 -13.34 -2.83
N VAL A 94 15.44 -13.45 -1.51
CA VAL A 94 14.11 -13.68 -0.93
C VAL A 94 13.39 -12.36 -0.75
N ALA A 95 14.09 -11.34 -0.24
CA ALA A 95 13.55 -10.02 -0.03
C ALA A 95 13.04 -9.37 -1.32
N SER A 96 13.78 -9.51 -2.42
CA SER A 96 13.37 -8.99 -3.73
C SER A 96 12.06 -9.62 -4.23
N LYS A 97 11.84 -10.92 -3.97
CA LYS A 97 10.58 -11.61 -4.30
C LYS A 97 9.41 -11.12 -3.44
N VAL A 98 9.66 -10.87 -2.14
CA VAL A 98 8.65 -10.29 -1.24
C VAL A 98 8.26 -8.89 -1.71
N ILE A 99 9.27 -8.04 -1.98
CA ILE A 99 9.08 -6.68 -2.49
C ILE A 99 8.31 -6.70 -3.81
N ALA A 100 8.68 -7.57 -4.75
CA ALA A 100 7.97 -7.70 -6.02
C ALA A 100 6.49 -8.05 -5.84
N ARG A 101 6.18 -8.99 -4.94
CA ARG A 101 4.80 -9.38 -4.63
C ARG A 101 3.99 -8.28 -3.95
N VAL A 102 4.62 -7.47 -3.09
CA VAL A 102 3.98 -6.27 -2.53
C VAL A 102 3.67 -5.25 -3.63
N TRP A 103 4.60 -5.03 -4.57
CA TRP A 103 4.37 -4.15 -5.71
C TRP A 103 3.26 -4.68 -6.64
N GLU A 104 3.23 -5.97 -6.92
CA GLU A 104 2.14 -6.58 -7.70
C GLU A 104 0.79 -6.39 -7.01
N ARG A 105 0.71 -6.53 -5.68
CA ARG A 105 -0.53 -6.30 -4.93
C ARG A 105 -0.98 -4.83 -4.94
N LEU A 106 -0.04 -3.90 -4.84
CA LEU A 106 -0.33 -2.46 -4.82
C LEU A 106 -0.58 -1.87 -6.21
N ASN A 107 -0.01 -2.46 -7.26
CA ASN A 107 -0.24 -2.09 -8.66
C ASN A 107 -1.27 -2.98 -9.35
N ALA A 108 -1.76 -4.03 -8.69
CA ALA A 108 -2.94 -4.72 -9.16
C ALA A 108 -4.02 -3.65 -9.32
N PRO A 109 -4.74 -3.61 -10.45
CA PRO A 109 -5.97 -2.84 -10.49
C PRO A 109 -6.74 -3.25 -9.24
N LEU A 110 -7.26 -2.28 -8.48
CA LEU A 110 -8.24 -2.58 -7.45
C LEU A 110 -9.31 -3.39 -8.19
N GLU A 111 -9.26 -4.72 -8.03
CA GLU A 111 -10.25 -5.61 -8.59
C GLU A 111 -11.54 -5.07 -8.01
N ASP A 112 -12.39 -4.56 -8.90
CA ASP A 112 -13.65 -3.87 -8.68
C ASP A 112 -14.27 -4.23 -7.33
N ASP A 113 -13.83 -3.55 -6.27
CA ASP A 113 -14.55 -3.61 -5.01
C ASP A 113 -15.79 -2.80 -5.33
N PRO A 114 -16.99 -3.43 -5.41
CA PRO A 114 -18.20 -2.65 -5.64
C PRO A 114 -18.17 -1.58 -4.57
N PRO A 115 -18.27 -0.28 -4.94
CA PRO A 115 -18.04 0.77 -3.98
C PRO A 115 -18.88 0.50 -2.75
N LEU A 116 -18.25 0.41 -1.56
CA LEU A 116 -18.95 0.26 -0.28
C LEU A 116 -20.03 1.34 -0.09
N PHE A 117 -19.93 2.41 -0.88
CA PHE A 117 -20.96 3.40 -1.14
C PHE A 117 -21.17 3.55 -2.66
N ALA A 118 -21.75 2.56 -3.33
CA ALA A 118 -22.60 2.91 -4.47
C ALA A 118 -23.67 3.83 -3.89
N PRO A 119 -23.79 5.12 -4.29
CA PRO A 119 -25.05 5.78 -4.09
C PRO A 119 -26.03 4.89 -4.82
N THR A 120 -26.91 4.23 -4.08
CA THR A 120 -28.11 3.68 -4.69
C THR A 120 -28.86 4.92 -5.14
N VAL A 121 -28.50 5.46 -6.32
CA VAL A 121 -29.33 6.39 -7.05
C VAL A 121 -30.47 5.54 -7.59
N MET A 122 -31.25 5.00 -6.66
CA MET A 122 -32.61 4.63 -6.89
C MET A 122 -33.29 5.97 -7.10
N ASP A 123 -33.50 6.31 -8.37
CA ASP A 123 -34.05 7.59 -8.79
C ASP A 123 -35.33 7.86 -7.98
N GLU A 124 -35.28 8.87 -7.10
CA GLU A 124 -36.36 9.19 -6.18
C GLU A 124 -37.68 9.46 -6.92
N ARG A 125 -37.61 9.82 -8.22
CA ARG A 125 -38.80 10.01 -9.05
C ARG A 125 -39.54 8.71 -9.33
N VAL A 126 -38.84 7.59 -9.47
CA VAL A 126 -39.45 6.28 -9.72
C VAL A 126 -40.25 5.79 -8.50
N LEU A 127 -39.78 6.10 -7.28
CA LEU A 127 -40.51 5.78 -6.05
C LEU A 127 -41.75 6.67 -5.87
N LEU A 128 -41.64 7.96 -6.19
CA LEU A 128 -42.76 8.91 -6.15
C LEU A 128 -43.84 8.56 -7.17
N GLU A 129 -43.48 8.19 -8.40
CA GLU A 129 -44.44 7.77 -9.42
C GLU A 129 -45.19 6.49 -9.01
N ARG A 130 -44.49 5.49 -8.44
CA ARG A 130 -45.13 4.28 -7.91
C ARG A 130 -46.06 4.56 -6.72
N ALA A 131 -45.70 5.48 -5.84
CA ALA A 131 -46.53 5.84 -4.68
C ALA A 131 -47.82 6.58 -5.11
N MET A 132 -47.77 7.34 -6.20
CA MET A 132 -48.93 8.07 -6.72
C MET A 132 -49.88 7.21 -7.57
N GLN A 133 -49.42 6.07 -8.10
CA GLN A 133 -50.25 5.13 -8.87
C GLN A 133 -51.09 4.18 -8.01
N HIS A 134 -50.90 4.19 -6.68
CA HIS A 134 -51.59 3.29 -5.76
C HIS A 134 -52.65 3.98 -4.88
N ARG A 135 -53.19 5.12 -5.34
CA ARG A 135 -54.29 5.85 -4.67
C ARG A 135 -55.57 5.83 -5.49
#